data_AF-A0A842VL35-F1
#
_entry.id   AF-A0A842VL35-F1
#
_cell.length_a   1.000
_cell.length_b   1.000
_cell.length_c   1.000
_cell.angle_alpha   90.00
_cell.angle_beta   90.00
_cell.angle_gamma   90.00
#
_symmetry.space_group_name_H-M   'P 1'
#
loop_
_entity.id
_entity.type
_entity.pdbx_description
1 polymer ?
#
loop_
_entity_poly.entity_id
_entity_poly.type
_entity_poly.pdbx_seq_one_letter_code
_entity_poly.pdbx_strand_id
1 'polypeptide(L)'
;MLKCAVCGGPMVGDAGFYTCINKKKHLKKCTNNKMSSANLDRNVLSFVKSTLLDRTHFEKVIASTKKAYQEEIKKTSKDAKRLQKQIVEIDAKIERNMILFERGTIKAEIIEQRIIKLEAEKQEIEETLQNDQNIITAVEIAESELNDKAIKSYIDKFEELLDDSNEDLMRNFLQTFIHKIELHGRENGKRKSRRLVNIHGFIPTLTGITFASPRGVEPLLQDRKS
;
A
#
# COMPACT_ATOMS: atom_id res chain seq x y z
N MET A 1 -16.89 -5.72 -3.28
CA MET A 1 -16.88 -4.64 -4.28
C MET A 1 -18.23 -3.95 -4.50
N LEU A 2 -19.29 -4.62 -5.01
CA LEU A 2 -20.55 -3.95 -5.39
C LEU A 2 -21.57 -3.79 -4.23
N LYS A 3 -22.05 -2.56 -3.98
CA LYS A 3 -22.95 -2.22 -2.87
C LYS A 3 -24.14 -1.38 -3.34
N CYS A 4 -25.28 -1.54 -2.66
CA CYS A 4 -26.46 -0.71 -2.88
C CYS A 4 -26.32 0.59 -2.08
N ALA A 5 -26.41 1.75 -2.72
CA ALA A 5 -26.34 3.03 -2.03
C ALA A 5 -27.59 3.34 -1.18
N VAL A 6 -28.73 2.70 -1.49
CA VAL A 6 -30.02 2.94 -0.80
C VAL A 6 -30.12 2.22 0.54
N CYS A 7 -29.59 0.99 0.66
CA CYS A 7 -29.74 0.19 1.88
C CYS A 7 -28.42 -0.40 2.39
N GLY A 8 -27.28 -0.09 1.76
CA GLY A 8 -25.96 -0.64 2.11
C GLY A 8 -25.74 -2.13 1.81
N GLY A 9 -26.80 -2.85 1.44
CA GLY A 9 -26.73 -4.29 1.15
C GLY A 9 -25.88 -4.64 -0.08
N PRO A 10 -25.31 -5.85 -0.16
CA PRO A 10 -24.55 -6.28 -1.33
C PRO A 10 -25.45 -6.42 -2.57
N MET A 11 -24.88 -6.13 -3.73
CA MET A 11 -25.51 -6.36 -5.03
C MET A 11 -24.99 -7.69 -5.59
N VAL A 12 -25.89 -8.53 -6.08
CA VAL A 12 -25.60 -9.88 -6.59
C VAL A 12 -25.98 -9.94 -8.07
N GLY A 13 -25.11 -10.53 -8.89
CA GLY A 13 -25.36 -10.79 -10.31
C GLY A 13 -26.28 -12.00 -10.50
N ASP A 14 -27.28 -11.86 -11.36
CA ASP A 14 -28.22 -12.92 -11.73
C ASP A 14 -28.74 -12.68 -13.15
N ALA A 15 -28.58 -13.66 -14.05
CA ALA A 15 -29.05 -13.63 -15.44
C ALA A 15 -28.74 -12.32 -16.20
N GLY A 16 -27.52 -11.79 -16.09
CA GLY A 16 -27.10 -10.55 -16.77
C GLY A 16 -27.51 -9.25 -16.08
N PHE A 17 -27.99 -9.31 -14.83
CA PHE A 17 -28.35 -8.13 -14.04
C PHE A 17 -27.79 -8.16 -12.61
N TYR A 18 -27.34 -7.01 -12.12
CA TYR A 18 -27.04 -6.80 -10.70
C TYR A 18 -28.30 -6.36 -9.94
N THR A 19 -28.64 -7.09 -8.87
CA THR A 19 -29.79 -6.83 -8.00
C THR A 19 -29.38 -6.80 -6.53
N CYS A 20 -29.96 -5.89 -5.74
CA CYS A 20 -29.71 -5.86 -4.30
C CYS A 20 -30.22 -7.13 -3.63
N ILE A 21 -29.38 -7.78 -2.80
CA ILE A 21 -29.77 -9.01 -2.10
C ILE A 21 -30.98 -8.80 -1.19
N ASN A 22 -31.07 -7.63 -0.55
CA ASN A 22 -32.17 -7.30 0.36
C ASN A 22 -33.49 -7.16 -0.41
N LYS A 23 -33.45 -6.68 -1.66
CA LYS A 23 -34.64 -6.66 -2.53
C LYS A 23 -34.99 -8.05 -3.05
N LYS A 24 -33.98 -8.88 -3.37
CA LYS A 24 -34.18 -10.25 -3.87
C LYS A 24 -34.78 -11.17 -2.79
N LYS A 25 -34.26 -11.11 -1.56
CA LYS A 25 -34.71 -11.93 -0.42
C LYS A 25 -35.92 -11.34 0.32
N HIS A 26 -36.03 -10.01 0.37
CA HIS A 26 -37.07 -9.31 1.12
C HIS A 26 -37.62 -8.14 0.28
N LEU A 27 -38.55 -8.43 -0.65
CA LEU A 27 -39.06 -7.51 -1.68
C LEU A 27 -39.33 -6.05 -1.24
N LYS A 28 -39.65 -5.81 0.04
CA LYS A 28 -39.98 -4.48 0.59
C LYS A 28 -38.82 -3.73 1.27
N LYS A 29 -37.67 -4.36 1.51
CA LYS A 29 -36.56 -3.73 2.27
C LYS A 29 -35.65 -2.81 1.45
N CYS A 30 -35.77 -2.81 0.13
CA CYS A 30 -34.94 -1.97 -0.73
C CYS A 30 -35.65 -1.62 -2.03
N THR A 31 -35.73 -0.33 -2.35
CA THR A 31 -36.35 0.19 -3.57
C THR A 31 -35.42 0.17 -4.78
N ASN A 32 -34.14 -0.16 -4.60
CA ASN A 32 -33.13 -0.07 -5.66
C ASN A 32 -33.44 -0.96 -6.87
N ASN A 33 -33.27 -0.44 -8.07
CA ASN A 33 -33.62 -1.14 -9.32
C ASN A 33 -32.48 -2.01 -9.83
N LYS A 34 -32.84 -3.08 -10.57
CA LYS A 34 -31.89 -3.95 -11.26
C LYS A 34 -31.06 -3.15 -12.26
N MET A 35 -29.77 -3.48 -12.38
CA MET A 35 -28.84 -2.88 -13.35
C MET A 35 -28.41 -3.93 -14.35
N SER A 36 -28.30 -3.62 -15.64
CA SER A 36 -27.63 -4.53 -16.59
C SER A 36 -26.16 -4.67 -16.18
N SER A 37 -25.68 -5.91 -16.05
CA SER A 37 -24.27 -6.17 -15.72
C SER A 37 -23.37 -5.65 -16.84
N ALA A 38 -23.64 -6.03 -18.09
CA ALA A 38 -22.88 -5.60 -19.27
C ALA A 38 -22.71 -4.07 -19.35
N ASN A 39 -23.77 -3.30 -19.10
CA ASN A 39 -23.67 -1.83 -19.12
C ASN A 39 -22.89 -1.28 -17.93
N LEU A 40 -23.04 -1.86 -16.73
CA LEU A 40 -22.28 -1.41 -15.57
C LEU A 40 -20.80 -1.71 -15.75
N ASP A 41 -20.48 -2.96 -16.10
CA ASP A 41 -19.12 -3.45 -16.23
C ASP A 41 -18.39 -2.64 -17.31
N ARG A 42 -19.01 -2.42 -18.49
CA ARG A 42 -18.44 -1.60 -19.56
C ARG A 42 -18.18 -0.14 -19.14
N ASN A 43 -19.10 0.47 -18.39
CA ASN A 43 -18.93 1.87 -17.94
C ASN A 43 -17.89 1.99 -16.83
N VAL A 44 -17.84 1.05 -15.89
CA VAL A 44 -16.81 0.98 -14.85
C VAL A 44 -15.45 0.80 -15.50
N LEU A 45 -15.32 -0.11 -16.47
CA LEU A 45 -14.09 -0.32 -17.22
C LEU A 45 -13.65 0.92 -17.99
N SER A 46 -14.57 1.58 -18.70
CA SER A 46 -14.25 2.82 -19.43
C SER A 46 -13.80 3.94 -18.48
N PHE A 47 -14.43 4.07 -17.31
CA PHE A 47 -14.01 5.01 -16.28
C PHE A 47 -12.62 4.66 -15.72
N VAL A 48 -12.36 3.39 -15.44
CA VAL A 48 -11.07 2.93 -14.94
C VAL A 48 -9.97 3.13 -15.98
N LYS A 49 -10.21 2.77 -17.25
CA LYS A 49 -9.31 3.05 -18.38
C LYS A 49 -8.99 4.54 -18.45
N SER A 50 -10.01 5.39 -18.53
CA SER A 50 -9.79 6.85 -18.64
C SER A 50 -9.14 7.49 -17.42
N THR A 51 -9.31 6.92 -16.22
CA THR A 51 -8.74 7.48 -14.99
C THR A 51 -7.32 6.97 -14.73
N LEU A 52 -7.05 5.68 -14.95
CA LEU A 52 -5.75 5.05 -14.68
C LEU A 52 -4.76 5.22 -15.84
N LEU A 53 -5.26 5.31 -17.09
CA LEU A 53 -4.44 5.61 -18.27
C LEU A 53 -4.32 7.11 -18.54
N ASP A 54 -4.93 7.96 -17.71
CA ASP A 54 -4.62 9.39 -17.75
C ASP A 54 -3.18 9.59 -17.31
N ARG A 55 -2.34 9.95 -18.27
CA ARG A 55 -0.92 10.24 -18.07
C ARG A 55 -0.68 11.20 -16.90
N THR A 56 -1.54 12.21 -16.74
CA THR A 56 -1.39 13.19 -15.64
C THR A 56 -1.69 12.57 -14.28
N HIS A 57 -2.56 11.57 -14.23
CA HIS A 57 -2.85 10.81 -13.02
C HIS A 57 -1.68 9.88 -12.70
N PHE A 58 -1.14 9.19 -13.70
CA PHE A 58 -0.01 8.29 -13.54
C PHE A 58 1.25 9.03 -13.06
N GLU A 59 1.54 10.21 -13.63
CA GLU A 59 2.63 11.09 -13.20
C GLU A 59 2.49 11.50 -11.72
N LYS A 60 1.26 11.77 -11.25
CA LYS A 60 1.00 12.06 -9.83
C LYS A 60 1.25 10.85 -8.92
N VAL A 61 0.85 9.66 -9.35
CA VAL A 61 1.10 8.42 -8.58
C VAL A 61 2.59 8.18 -8.44
N ILE A 62 3.36 8.34 -9.53
CA ILE A 62 4.81 8.20 -9.49
C ILE A 62 5.43 9.22 -8.54
N ALA A 63 5.05 10.50 -8.67
CA ALA A 63 5.58 11.56 -7.81
C ALA A 63 5.29 11.27 -6.33
N SER A 64 4.09 10.78 -6.01
CA SER A 64 3.73 10.40 -4.64
C SER A 64 4.51 9.18 -4.15
N THR A 65 4.79 8.20 -5.01
CA THR A 65 5.55 7.00 -4.69
C THR A 65 7.02 7.34 -4.44
N LYS A 66 7.65 8.13 -5.32
CA LYS A 66 9.03 8.62 -5.14
C LYS A 66 9.17 9.41 -3.85
N LYS A 67 8.20 10.28 -3.55
CA LYS A 67 8.19 11.03 -2.30
C LYS A 67 8.11 10.11 -1.08
N ALA A 68 7.28 9.07 -1.11
CA ALA A 68 7.19 8.10 -0.02
C ALA A 68 8.51 7.34 0.18
N TYR A 69 9.18 6.95 -0.90
CA TYR A 69 10.50 6.30 -0.84
C TYR A 69 11.56 7.20 -0.21
N GLN A 70 11.62 8.46 -0.64
CA GLN A 70 12.54 9.44 -0.08
C GLN A 70 12.29 9.71 1.40
N GLU A 71 11.02 9.75 1.81
CA GLU A 71 10.64 9.89 3.22
C GLU A 71 11.09 8.69 4.06
N GLU A 72 10.92 7.46 3.55
CA GLU A 72 11.37 6.25 4.25
C GLU A 72 12.89 6.17 4.32
N ILE A 73 13.62 6.43 3.21
CA ILE A 73 15.09 6.50 3.21
C ILE A 73 15.56 7.53 4.25
N LYS A 74 14.94 8.71 4.30
CA LYS A 74 15.32 9.76 5.25
C LYS A 74 15.10 9.32 6.70
N LYS A 75 14.01 8.63 6.98
CA LYS A 75 13.67 8.11 8.31
C LYS A 75 14.64 7.00 8.72
N THR A 76 14.81 5.98 7.89
CA THR A 76 15.71 4.85 8.15
C THR A 76 17.16 5.31 8.25
N SER A 77 17.60 6.26 7.41
CA SER A 77 18.94 6.86 7.50
C SER A 77 19.16 7.61 8.82
N LYS A 78 18.12 8.26 9.36
CA LYS A 78 18.19 8.92 10.68
C LYS A 78 18.36 7.90 11.80
N ASP A 79 17.64 6.78 11.73
CA ASP A 79 17.76 5.68 12.68
C ASP A 79 19.14 5.00 12.59
N ALA A 80 19.61 4.69 11.39
CA ALA A 80 20.96 4.17 11.15
C ALA A 80 22.06 5.08 11.73
N LYS A 81 21.95 6.40 11.55
CA LYS A 81 22.88 7.38 12.15
C LYS A 81 22.86 7.37 13.68
N ARG A 82 21.70 7.11 14.29
CA ARG A 82 21.56 6.99 15.75
C ARG A 82 22.22 5.70 16.25
N LEU A 83 21.97 4.57 15.59
CA LEU A 83 22.58 3.27 15.93
C LEU A 83 24.11 3.36 15.80
N GLN A 84 24.63 3.99 14.74
CA GLN A 84 26.06 4.22 14.57
C GLN A 84 26.69 4.99 15.73
N LYS A 85 25.99 6.00 16.27
CA LYS A 85 26.47 6.74 17.45
C LYS A 85 26.47 5.86 18.70
N GLN A 86 25.46 5.00 18.88
CA GLN A 86 25.41 4.08 20.01
C GLN A 86 26.55 3.07 19.98
N ILE A 87 26.92 2.56 18.80
CA ILE A 87 28.11 1.70 18.63
C ILE A 87 29.37 2.43 19.10
N VAL A 88 29.60 3.67 18.63
CA VAL A 88 30.75 4.48 19.04
C VAL A 88 30.77 4.74 20.55
N GLU A 89 29.61 4.96 21.17
CA GLU A 89 29.50 5.12 22.61
C GLU A 89 29.83 3.84 23.38
N ILE A 90 29.41 2.68 22.87
CA ILE A 90 29.74 1.36 23.44
C ILE A 90 31.23 1.08 23.30
N ASP A 91 31.84 1.34 22.15
CA ASP A 91 33.28 1.20 21.94
C ASP A 91 34.08 2.05 22.93
N ALA A 92 33.67 3.31 23.12
CA ALA A 92 34.28 4.17 24.13
C ALA A 92 34.05 3.67 25.57
N LYS A 93 32.94 2.98 25.87
CA LYS A 93 32.73 2.33 27.18
C LYS A 93 33.67 1.13 27.33
N ILE A 94 33.83 0.30 26.31
CA ILE A 94 34.74 -0.86 26.34
C ILE A 94 36.18 -0.37 26.59
N GLU A 95 36.65 0.62 25.82
CA GLU A 95 37.98 1.22 25.98
C GLU A 95 38.22 1.74 27.40
N ARG A 96 37.26 2.48 27.97
CA ARG A 96 37.36 2.97 29.35
C ARG A 96 37.44 1.85 30.37
N ASN A 97 36.73 0.74 30.17
CA ASN A 97 36.83 -0.41 31.08
C ASN A 97 38.22 -1.05 30.99
N MET A 98 38.76 -1.22 29.78
CA MET A 98 40.10 -1.79 29.59
C MET A 98 41.18 -0.96 30.29
N ILE A 99 41.12 0.37 30.17
CA ILE A 99 42.04 1.28 30.88
C ILE A 99 41.97 1.10 32.42
N LEU A 100 40.77 0.89 32.98
CA LEU A 100 40.61 0.67 34.43
C LEU A 100 41.20 -0.66 34.88
N PHE A 101 41.13 -1.69 34.04
CA PHE A 101 41.76 -2.98 34.30
C PHE A 101 43.28 -2.91 34.22
N GLU A 102 43.84 -2.24 33.19
CA GLU A 102 45.29 -2.03 33.06
C GLU A 102 45.88 -1.29 34.28
N ARG A 103 45.11 -0.38 34.87
CA ARG A 103 45.48 0.35 36.10
C ARG A 103 45.33 -0.48 37.39
N GLY A 104 44.92 -1.74 37.29
CA GLY A 104 44.67 -2.63 38.43
C GLY A 104 43.51 -2.19 39.31
N THR A 105 42.62 -1.32 38.80
CA THR A 105 41.51 -0.74 39.59
C THR A 105 40.32 -1.68 39.70
N ILE A 106 40.22 -2.68 38.81
CA ILE A 106 39.11 -3.63 38.72
C ILE A 106 39.67 -5.05 38.53
N LYS A 107 39.01 -6.05 39.12
CA LYS A 107 39.37 -7.47 38.96
C LYS A 107 38.98 -8.00 37.57
N ALA A 108 39.74 -8.98 37.08
CA ALA A 108 39.54 -9.62 35.77
C ALA A 108 38.11 -10.15 35.58
N GLU A 109 37.54 -10.79 36.61
CA GLU A 109 36.22 -11.42 36.50
C GLU A 109 35.09 -10.38 36.33
N ILE A 110 35.26 -9.18 36.91
CA ILE A 110 34.27 -8.10 36.81
C ILE A 110 34.32 -7.44 35.43
N ILE A 111 35.53 -7.26 34.87
CA ILE A 111 35.66 -6.66 33.54
C ILE A 111 35.18 -7.61 32.44
N GLU A 112 35.48 -8.91 32.55
CA GLU A 112 35.03 -9.93 31.61
C GLU A 112 33.50 -9.93 31.50
N GLN A 113 32.78 -9.99 32.62
CA GLN A 113 31.31 -9.94 32.63
C GLN A 113 30.74 -8.65 32.02
N ARG A 114 31.46 -7.53 32.14
CA ARG A 114 31.01 -6.23 31.64
C ARG A 114 31.28 -6.06 30.15
N ILE A 115 32.43 -6.53 29.68
CA ILE A 115 32.78 -6.52 28.25
C ILE A 115 31.86 -7.46 27.48
N ILE A 116 31.63 -8.68 27.95
CA ILE A 116 30.70 -9.63 27.30
C ILE A 116 29.31 -9.00 27.08
N LYS A 117 28.79 -8.28 28.08
CA LYS A 117 27.49 -7.60 27.95
C LYS A 117 27.52 -6.45 26.94
N LEU A 118 28.59 -5.66 26.92
CA LEU A 118 28.75 -4.54 25.99
C LEU A 118 28.95 -5.04 24.56
N GLU A 119 29.68 -6.13 24.36
CA GLU A 119 29.86 -6.78 23.05
C GLU A 119 28.55 -7.38 22.54
N ALA A 120 27.76 -8.02 23.40
CA ALA A 120 26.43 -8.51 23.03
C ALA A 120 25.49 -7.35 22.62
N GLU A 121 25.45 -6.27 23.39
CA GLU A 121 24.67 -5.06 23.05
C GLU A 121 25.14 -4.44 21.72
N LYS A 122 26.45 -4.38 21.50
CA LYS A 122 27.04 -3.89 20.24
C LYS A 122 26.60 -4.76 19.06
N GLN A 123 26.69 -6.09 19.20
CA GLN A 123 26.31 -7.02 18.14
C GLN A 123 24.84 -6.86 17.74
N GLU A 124 23.92 -6.77 18.72
CA GLU A 124 22.49 -6.56 18.44
C GLU A 124 22.24 -5.23 17.67
N ILE A 125 22.96 -4.17 18.04
CA ILE A 125 22.86 -2.88 17.37
C ILE A 125 23.46 -2.93 15.96
N GLU A 126 24.57 -3.64 15.76
CA GLU A 126 25.20 -3.86 14.45
C GLU A 126 24.30 -4.64 13.50
N GLU A 127 23.64 -5.70 13.98
CA GLU A 127 22.66 -6.46 13.20
C GLU A 127 21.47 -5.59 12.79
N THR A 128 20.98 -4.75 13.71
CA THR A 128 19.89 -3.79 13.41
C THR A 128 20.34 -2.76 12.37
N LEU A 129 21.55 -2.23 12.50
CA LEU A 129 22.12 -1.26 11.56
C LEU A 129 22.27 -1.87 10.15
N GLN A 130 22.73 -3.12 10.06
CA GLN A 130 22.84 -3.82 8.79
C GLN A 130 21.47 -4.00 8.12
N ASN A 131 20.43 -4.33 8.91
CA ASN A 131 19.06 -4.41 8.40
C ASN A 131 18.56 -3.07 7.86
N ASP A 132 18.79 -1.97 8.58
CA ASP A 132 18.43 -0.62 8.13
C ASP A 132 19.15 -0.25 6.81
N GLN A 133 20.43 -0.61 6.66
CA GLN A 133 21.19 -0.40 5.42
C GLN A 133 20.66 -1.23 4.25
N ASN A 134 20.27 -2.48 4.51
CA ASN A 134 19.65 -3.34 3.50
C ASN A 134 18.30 -2.76 3.02
N ILE A 135 17.49 -2.22 3.95
CA ILE A 135 16.22 -1.56 3.61
C ILE A 135 16.48 -0.34 2.73
N ILE A 136 17.43 0.53 3.11
CA ILE A 136 17.77 1.73 2.32
C ILE A 136 18.17 1.32 0.90
N THR A 137 19.07 0.35 0.77
CA THR A 137 19.53 -0.15 -0.54
C THR A 137 18.39 -0.69 -1.39
N ALA A 138 17.48 -1.47 -0.79
CA ALA A 138 16.32 -2.01 -1.50
C ALA A 138 15.38 -0.91 -2.00
N VAL A 139 15.16 0.14 -1.19
CA VAL A 139 14.32 1.28 -1.58
C VAL A 139 14.98 2.09 -2.70
N GLU A 140 16.29 2.31 -2.64
CA GLU A 140 17.04 3.03 -3.69
C GLU A 140 16.98 2.28 -5.03
N ILE A 141 17.13 0.95 -5.02
CA ILE A 141 16.95 0.11 -6.21
C ILE A 141 15.53 0.28 -6.75
N ALA A 142 14.51 0.14 -5.90
CA ALA A 142 13.12 0.30 -6.31
C ALA A 142 12.80 1.71 -6.84
N GLU A 143 13.41 2.77 -6.28
CA GLU A 143 13.27 4.14 -6.78
C GLU A 143 13.91 4.29 -8.17
N SER A 144 15.07 3.68 -8.39
CA SER A 144 15.78 3.70 -9.67
C SER A 144 15.05 2.94 -10.79
N GLU A 145 14.34 1.87 -10.42
CA GLU A 145 13.51 1.08 -11.33
C GLU A 145 12.22 1.82 -11.71
N LEU A 146 11.78 2.80 -10.92
CA LEU A 146 10.71 3.75 -11.28
C LEU A 146 11.22 4.81 -12.29
N ASN A 147 11.78 4.33 -13.40
CA ASN A 147 12.16 5.12 -14.56
C ASN A 147 11.01 5.20 -15.58
N ASP A 148 10.99 6.27 -16.37
CA ASP A 148 9.90 6.56 -17.32
C ASP A 148 9.67 5.44 -18.35
N LYS A 149 10.68 4.60 -18.63
CA LYS A 149 10.56 3.48 -19.57
C LYS A 149 9.88 2.26 -18.93
N ALA A 150 10.25 1.90 -17.70
CA ALA A 150 9.58 0.86 -16.94
C ALA A 150 8.12 1.23 -16.72
N ILE A 151 7.87 2.49 -16.35
CA ILE A 151 6.55 3.09 -16.23
C ILE A 151 5.73 2.94 -17.51
N LYS A 152 6.26 3.31 -18.68
CA LYS A 152 5.57 3.11 -19.95
C LYS A 152 5.26 1.65 -20.20
N SER A 153 6.22 0.76 -19.95
CA SER A 153 5.98 -0.69 -20.08
C SER A 153 4.88 -1.19 -19.14
N TYR A 154 4.77 -0.66 -17.92
CA TYR A 154 3.66 -0.99 -17.01
C TYR A 154 2.32 -0.48 -17.55
N ILE A 155 2.27 0.73 -18.11
CA ILE A 155 1.05 1.27 -18.74
C ILE A 155 0.67 0.43 -19.98
N ASP A 156 1.64 0.10 -20.83
CA ASP A 156 1.38 -0.67 -22.06
C ASP A 156 0.86 -2.08 -21.71
N LYS A 157 1.47 -2.75 -20.72
CA LYS A 157 0.96 -4.03 -20.19
C LYS A 157 -0.41 -3.90 -19.55
N PHE A 158 -0.67 -2.76 -18.92
CA PHE A 158 -1.96 -2.45 -18.31
C PHE A 158 -3.05 -2.27 -19.37
N GLU A 159 -2.74 -1.61 -20.49
CA GLU A 159 -3.64 -1.50 -21.66
C GLU A 159 -3.93 -2.89 -22.24
N GLU A 160 -2.89 -3.70 -22.44
CA GLU A 160 -3.02 -5.07 -22.98
C GLU A 160 -3.90 -5.96 -22.08
N LEU A 161 -3.70 -5.93 -20.76
CA LEU A 161 -4.50 -6.68 -19.79
C LEU A 161 -5.97 -6.22 -19.73
N LEU A 162 -6.24 -4.94 -19.98
CA LEU A 162 -7.60 -4.42 -19.99
C LEU A 162 -8.31 -4.59 -21.35
N ASP A 163 -7.57 -4.92 -22.40
CA ASP A 163 -8.10 -5.27 -23.72
C ASP A 163 -8.26 -6.80 -23.88
N ASP A 164 -7.73 -7.60 -22.95
CA ASP A 164 -7.96 -9.04 -22.91
C ASP A 164 -9.45 -9.37 -22.71
N SER A 165 -9.93 -10.33 -23.50
CA SER A 165 -11.30 -10.87 -23.50
C SER A 165 -11.63 -11.74 -22.28
N ASN A 166 -10.70 -11.95 -21.36
CA ASN A 166 -10.92 -12.74 -20.15
C ASN A 166 -11.58 -11.92 -19.03
N GLU A 167 -12.92 -12.04 -18.93
CA GLU A 167 -13.73 -11.30 -17.96
C GLU A 167 -13.32 -11.56 -16.49
N ASP A 168 -12.83 -12.75 -16.15
CA ASP A 168 -12.44 -13.12 -14.79
C ASP A 168 -11.13 -12.47 -14.35
N LEU A 169 -10.13 -12.44 -15.25
CA LEU A 169 -8.85 -11.75 -15.00
C LEU A 169 -9.08 -10.26 -14.81
N MET A 170 -9.87 -9.65 -15.69
CA MET A 170 -10.26 -8.25 -15.61
C MET A 170 -11.00 -7.93 -14.30
N ARG A 171 -11.88 -8.82 -13.82
CA ARG A 171 -12.62 -8.62 -12.58
C ARG A 171 -11.75 -8.73 -11.33
N ASN A 172 -10.79 -9.64 -11.32
CA ASN A 172 -9.81 -9.75 -10.24
C ASN A 172 -8.86 -8.54 -10.25
N PHE A 173 -8.47 -8.10 -11.43
CA PHE A 173 -7.66 -6.91 -11.61
C PHE A 173 -8.36 -5.65 -11.11
N LEU A 174 -9.63 -5.43 -11.48
CA LEU A 174 -10.41 -4.29 -10.96
C LEU A 174 -10.52 -4.28 -9.43
N GLN A 175 -10.50 -5.45 -8.77
CA GLN A 175 -10.51 -5.51 -7.30
C GLN A 175 -9.23 -4.99 -6.66
N THR A 176 -8.10 -4.95 -7.40
CA THR A 176 -6.86 -4.34 -6.90
C THR A 176 -6.88 -2.81 -6.89
N PHE A 177 -7.75 -2.18 -7.69
CA PHE A 177 -7.85 -0.72 -7.77
C PHE A 177 -9.18 -0.17 -7.22
N ILE A 178 -10.20 -1.00 -7.09
CA ILE A 178 -11.54 -0.59 -6.68
C ILE A 178 -11.92 -1.23 -5.34
N HIS A 179 -11.95 -0.40 -4.30
CA HIS A 179 -12.44 -0.81 -2.99
C HIS A 179 -13.95 -1.10 -3.01
N LYS A 180 -14.74 -0.18 -3.57
CA LYS A 180 -16.20 -0.24 -3.51
C LYS A 180 -16.86 0.47 -4.69
N ILE A 181 -17.92 -0.12 -5.22
CA ILE A 181 -18.80 0.52 -6.21
C ILE A 181 -20.20 0.63 -5.60
N GLU A 182 -20.72 1.85 -5.50
CA GLU A 182 -22.06 2.12 -4.99
C GLU A 182 -23.03 2.42 -6.11
N LEU A 183 -24.12 1.65 -6.14
CA LEU A 183 -25.18 1.79 -7.13
C LEU A 183 -26.40 2.47 -6.51
N HIS A 184 -26.64 3.70 -6.93
CA HIS A 184 -27.82 4.50 -6.54
C HIS A 184 -29.09 4.03 -7.22
N GLY A 185 -30.24 4.49 -6.74
CA GLY A 185 -31.50 4.35 -7.47
C GLY A 185 -31.47 5.12 -8.79
N ARG A 186 -32.47 4.91 -9.64
CA ARG A 186 -32.72 5.79 -10.79
C ARG A 186 -33.31 7.10 -10.28
N GLU A 187 -32.75 8.25 -10.67
CA GLU A 187 -33.16 9.58 -10.19
C GLU A 187 -34.67 9.85 -10.34
N ASN A 188 -35.36 9.20 -11.29
CA ASN A 188 -36.79 9.45 -11.54
C ASN A 188 -37.63 8.17 -11.73
N GLY A 189 -37.12 6.98 -11.39
CA GLY A 189 -37.82 5.70 -11.58
C GLY A 189 -38.11 5.28 -13.05
N LYS A 190 -37.95 6.19 -14.02
CA LYS A 190 -38.19 5.96 -15.45
C LYS A 190 -37.14 5.03 -16.08
N ARG A 191 -37.54 4.23 -17.08
CA ARG A 191 -36.65 3.23 -17.73
C ARG A 191 -35.38 3.81 -18.38
N LYS A 192 -35.38 5.09 -18.79
CA LYS A 192 -34.28 5.79 -19.47
C LYS A 192 -33.54 6.84 -18.61
N SER A 193 -33.80 6.94 -17.31
CA SER A 193 -33.13 7.98 -16.50
C SER A 193 -31.68 7.62 -16.20
N ARG A 194 -30.84 8.65 -16.07
CA ARG A 194 -29.46 8.53 -15.57
C ARG A 194 -29.46 7.88 -14.18
N ARG A 195 -28.35 7.21 -13.89
CA ARG A 195 -28.13 6.53 -12.61
C ARG A 195 -26.72 6.86 -12.15
N LEU A 196 -26.62 7.38 -10.94
CA LEU A 196 -25.34 7.68 -10.32
C LEU A 196 -24.65 6.37 -9.91
N VAL A 197 -23.38 6.27 -10.26
CA VAL A 197 -22.48 5.19 -9.85
C VAL A 197 -21.28 5.85 -9.19
N ASN A 198 -21.08 5.59 -7.90
CA ASN A 198 -19.89 6.08 -7.21
C ASN A 198 -18.86 4.95 -7.18
N ILE A 199 -17.66 5.23 -7.66
CA ILE A 199 -16.54 4.30 -7.66
C ILE A 199 -15.55 4.81 -6.62
N HIS A 200 -15.33 4.02 -5.58
CA HIS A 200 -14.35 4.26 -4.53
C HIS A 200 -13.14 3.39 -4.84
N GLY A 201 -12.08 4.02 -5.33
CA GLY A 201 -10.83 3.36 -5.69
C GLY A 201 -9.72 3.60 -4.67
N PHE A 202 -8.70 2.76 -4.72
CA PHE A 202 -7.39 2.98 -4.10
C PHE A 202 -6.32 2.66 -5.14
N ILE A 203 -5.19 3.37 -5.06
CA ILE A 203 -4.05 3.09 -5.92
C ILE A 203 -3.08 2.29 -5.06
N PRO A 204 -2.96 0.97 -5.25
CA PRO A 204 -1.88 0.22 -4.61
C PRO A 204 -0.56 0.81 -5.10
N THR A 205 0.44 0.84 -4.22
CA THR A 205 1.80 1.24 -4.58
C THR A 205 2.24 0.43 -5.80
N LEU A 206 2.52 1.10 -6.93
CA LEU A 206 2.73 0.52 -8.26
C LEU A 206 3.80 -0.59 -8.30
N THR A 207 4.68 -0.64 -7.31
CA THR A 207 5.80 -1.56 -7.21
C THR A 207 5.43 -2.91 -6.59
N GLY A 208 4.21 -3.11 -6.07
CA GLY A 208 3.85 -4.34 -5.36
C GLY A 208 4.60 -4.54 -4.04
N ILE A 209 5.42 -3.56 -3.62
CA ILE A 209 6.09 -3.57 -2.33
C ILE A 209 5.10 -3.04 -1.29
N THR A 210 4.38 -3.95 -0.63
CA THR A 210 3.78 -3.64 0.66
C THR A 210 4.91 -3.48 1.66
N PHE A 211 5.27 -2.25 2.00
CA PHE A 211 6.17 -1.97 3.11
C PHE A 211 5.48 -2.39 4.41
N ALA A 212 5.70 -3.63 4.83
CA ALA A 212 5.49 -4.01 6.22
C ALA A 212 6.59 -3.33 7.03
N SER A 213 6.32 -2.13 7.52
CA SER A 213 7.09 -1.58 8.63
C SER A 213 7.12 -2.65 9.74
N PRO A 214 8.27 -2.92 10.40
CA PRO A 214 8.33 -3.80 11.57
C PRO A 214 7.38 -3.39 12.70
N ARG A 215 6.78 -2.19 12.62
CA ARG A 215 5.80 -1.64 13.55
C ARG A 215 4.36 -1.55 13.03
N GLY A 216 4.01 -2.25 11.94
CA GLY A 216 2.61 -2.47 11.58
C GLY A 216 1.80 -1.18 11.36
N VAL A 217 2.29 -0.29 10.49
CA VAL A 217 1.49 0.84 10.01
C VAL A 217 1.16 0.59 8.55
N GLU A 218 -0.02 0.00 8.35
CA GLU A 218 -0.73 0.02 7.07
C GLU A 218 -0.87 1.50 6.64
N PRO A 219 -0.59 1.86 5.38
CA PRO A 219 -0.77 3.23 4.93
C PRO A 219 -2.26 3.59 5.03
N LEU A 220 -2.59 4.34 6.07
CA LEU A 220 -3.91 4.94 6.25
C LEU A 220 -4.13 5.92 5.10
N LEU A 221 -4.86 5.48 4.07
CA LEU A 221 -5.50 6.38 3.12
C LEU A 221 -6.44 7.27 3.93
N GLN A 222 -6.01 8.50 4.19
CA GLN A 222 -6.85 9.51 4.82
C GLN A 222 -8.05 9.76 3.90
N ASP A 223 -9.23 9.32 4.34
CA ASP A 223 -10.52 9.67 3.76
C ASP A 223 -10.62 11.20 3.67
N ARG A 224 -10.45 11.75 2.46
CA ARG A 224 -10.86 13.13 2.18
C ARG A 224 -12.38 13.14 2.14
N LYS A 225 -12.99 13.46 3.28
CA LYS A 225 -14.37 13.94 3.34
C LYS A 225 -14.48 15.21 2.49
N SER A 226 -15.26 15.13 1.41
CA SER A 226 -15.85 16.27 0.71
C SER A 226 -17.36 16.09 0.80
#